data_AF-A0A8C4YBL5-F1
#
_entry.id   AF-A0A8C4YBL5-F1
#
_cell.length_a   1.000
_cell.length_b   1.000
_cell.length_c   1.000
_cell.angle_alpha   90.00
_cell.angle_beta   90.00
_cell.angle_gamma   90.00
#
_symmetry.space_group_name_H-M   'P 1'
#
loop_
_entity.id
_entity.type
_entity.pdbx_description
1 polymer ?
#
loop_
_entity_poly.entity_id
_entity_poly.type
_entity_poly.pdbx_seq_one_letter_code
_entity_poly.pdbx_strand_id
1 'polypeptide(L)'
;MPLPVISSPSLGQRDRQHTEGNPCRFSVQALESVLFKVGNARLMRELREQRTWILLENPQTHHEGVCLLVSVLLKSELVTPEIIQNLLPWVNSPTENYRVTGTAFLAQVKKHKKFLLDILIGALHDIFSSEVIGESMKALAKVLKELKEKDIGSSFRDLTQQIRTYFDDEDDALRSVAFVLFGILAQLTKKKWKAYFTEEVRKSWVTLLLHLQDPNPQVSMKCRATFHLCFPFLGLKRLQHMINKHLDDTAELNPTELQEDICRHLAKENLELLQDLYKTTLTYFYSSWEGIRAAAAKLAGIILEHIDIYLMKWLYRGYLLKYLRVLEKDPSPTVQLVATEIISDIRSGGVLEE
;
A
#
# COMPACT_ATOMS: atom_id res chain seq x y z
N MET A 1 28.31 -59.27 76.70
CA MET A 1 28.58 -57.97 76.04
C MET A 1 27.98 -58.02 74.64
N PRO A 2 27.23 -56.99 74.20
CA PRO A 2 26.52 -56.98 72.93
C PRO A 2 27.39 -56.47 71.75
N LEU A 3 26.95 -56.80 70.53
CA LEU A 3 27.51 -56.42 69.23
C LEU A 3 27.38 -54.91 68.92
N PRO A 4 28.18 -54.39 67.96
CA PRO A 4 27.76 -53.28 67.11
C PRO A 4 27.67 -53.62 65.61
N VAL A 5 26.93 -52.75 64.93
CA VAL A 5 26.20 -52.89 63.66
C VAL A 5 27.03 -52.46 62.43
N ILE A 6 26.66 -53.03 61.28
CA ILE A 6 27.20 -52.86 59.91
C ILE A 6 27.02 -51.41 59.39
N SER A 7 27.94 -50.92 58.57
CA SER A 7 27.63 -49.90 57.55
C SER A 7 28.50 -50.09 56.30
N SER A 8 27.85 -50.54 55.22
CA SER A 8 28.35 -50.60 53.84
C SER A 8 28.64 -49.19 53.27
N PRO A 9 29.68 -49.00 52.43
CA PRO A 9 29.90 -47.71 51.77
C PRO A 9 28.88 -47.55 50.64
N SER A 10 28.04 -46.53 50.77
CA SER A 10 27.04 -46.11 49.82
C SER A 10 27.65 -45.53 48.54
N LEU A 11 26.99 -45.85 47.43
CA LEU A 11 27.06 -45.15 46.16
C LEU A 11 26.98 -43.63 46.38
N GLY A 12 28.00 -42.88 45.99
CA GLY A 12 27.96 -41.42 46.13
C GLY A 12 29.09 -40.64 45.46
N GLN A 13 29.85 -41.24 44.53
CA GLN A 13 30.97 -40.56 43.87
C GLN A 13 31.01 -40.75 42.34
N ARG A 14 29.86 -40.90 41.68
CA ARG A 14 29.78 -40.95 40.20
C ARG A 14 28.83 -39.95 39.53
N ASP A 15 28.32 -38.95 40.25
CA ASP A 15 27.42 -37.92 39.67
C ASP A 15 27.93 -36.48 39.79
N ARG A 16 29.24 -36.27 39.83
CA ARG A 16 29.83 -34.91 39.85
C ARG A 16 30.81 -34.64 38.71
N GLN A 17 30.54 -35.15 37.51
CA GLN A 17 31.34 -34.88 36.31
C GLN A 17 30.54 -34.55 35.03
N HIS A 18 29.29 -34.09 35.14
CA HIS A 18 28.58 -33.46 34.02
C HIS A 18 27.94 -32.11 34.41
N THR A 19 28.78 -31.13 34.74
CA THR A 19 28.42 -29.71 34.67
C THR A 19 29.56 -28.90 34.04
N GLU A 20 30.19 -29.43 32.99
CA GLU A 20 30.90 -28.60 32.03
C GLU A 20 29.85 -27.75 31.30
N GLY A 21 30.00 -26.43 31.39
CA GLY A 21 28.96 -25.48 31.05
C GLY A 21 28.49 -25.63 29.61
N ASN A 22 27.22 -26.02 29.46
CA ASN A 22 26.52 -26.08 28.18
C ASN A 22 26.64 -24.70 27.49
N PRO A 23 27.33 -24.58 26.33
CA PRO A 23 27.50 -23.32 25.62
C PRO A 23 26.17 -22.60 25.35
N CYS A 24 25.09 -23.35 25.10
CA CYS A 24 23.75 -22.78 24.92
C CYS A 24 23.27 -22.06 26.18
N ARG A 25 23.55 -22.59 27.37
CA ARG A 25 23.17 -21.97 28.65
C ARG A 25 23.87 -20.63 28.83
N PHE A 26 25.16 -20.54 28.51
CA PHE A 26 25.89 -19.26 28.57
C PHE A 26 25.37 -18.25 27.54
N SER A 27 25.04 -18.69 26.32
CA SER A 27 24.43 -17.82 25.32
C SER A 27 23.06 -17.29 25.78
N VAL A 28 22.23 -18.15 26.38
CA VAL A 28 20.92 -17.77 26.93
C VAL A 28 21.07 -16.78 28.09
N GLN A 29 22.02 -17.01 29.00
CA GLN A 29 22.30 -16.08 30.11
C GLN A 29 22.81 -14.72 29.62
N ALA A 30 23.66 -14.70 28.59
CA ALA A 30 24.12 -13.47 27.98
C ALA A 30 22.96 -12.69 27.36
N LEU A 31 22.09 -13.38 26.61
CA LEU A 31 20.89 -12.78 26.02
C LEU A 31 19.93 -12.23 27.09
N GLU A 32 19.70 -12.99 28.17
CA GLU A 32 18.90 -12.54 29.31
C GLU A 32 19.49 -11.28 29.95
N SER A 33 20.80 -11.21 30.12
CA SER A 33 21.48 -10.03 30.66
C SER A 33 21.36 -8.80 29.75
N VAL A 34 21.48 -8.99 28.43
CA VAL A 34 21.28 -7.91 27.46
C VAL A 34 19.84 -7.41 27.53
N LEU A 35 18.86 -8.31 27.48
CA LEU A 35 17.43 -7.96 27.53
C LEU A 35 17.01 -7.34 28.85
N PHE A 36 17.66 -7.68 29.96
CA PHE A 36 17.47 -7.01 31.24
C PHE A 36 17.92 -5.54 31.19
N LYS A 37 18.97 -5.22 30.43
CA LYS A 37 19.49 -3.86 30.28
C LYS A 37 18.71 -3.01 29.28
N VAL A 38 18.31 -3.59 28.15
CA VAL A 38 17.64 -2.86 27.06
C VAL A 38 16.11 -2.95 27.12
N GLY A 39 15.57 -3.97 27.77
CA GLY A 39 14.14 -4.19 27.92
C GLY A 39 13.54 -3.52 29.15
N ASN A 40 12.23 -3.67 29.31
CA ASN A 40 11.51 -3.17 30.48
C ASN A 40 11.12 -4.32 31.44
N ALA A 41 10.71 -3.97 32.66
CA ALA A 41 10.32 -4.95 33.67
C ALA A 41 9.15 -5.86 33.23
N ARG A 42 8.25 -5.35 32.37
CA ARG A 42 7.11 -6.10 31.83
C ARG A 42 7.57 -7.21 30.88
N LEU A 43 8.49 -6.89 29.96
CA LEU A 43 9.10 -7.84 29.03
C LEU A 43 9.80 -8.97 29.79
N MET A 44 10.62 -8.63 30.79
CA MET A 44 11.35 -9.63 31.56
C MET A 44 10.42 -10.55 32.35
N ARG A 45 9.32 -9.99 32.89
CA ARG A 45 8.28 -10.77 33.56
C ARG A 45 7.57 -11.72 32.60
N GLU A 46 7.16 -11.25 31.43
CA GLU A 46 6.48 -12.08 30.42
C GLU A 46 7.37 -13.25 29.96
N LEU A 47 8.66 -13.00 29.68
CA LEU A 47 9.61 -14.05 29.30
C LEU A 47 9.77 -15.12 30.38
N ARG A 48 9.81 -14.70 31.66
CA ARG A 48 9.91 -15.61 32.82
C ARG A 48 8.64 -16.42 33.02
N GLU A 49 7.47 -15.79 32.95
CA GLU A 49 6.16 -16.46 33.09
C GLU A 49 5.94 -17.53 32.01
N GLN A 50 6.39 -17.25 30.79
CA GLN A 50 6.34 -18.19 29.66
C GLN A 50 7.45 -19.25 29.69
N ARG A 51 8.34 -19.23 30.71
CA ARG A 51 9.49 -20.14 30.84
C ARG A 51 10.40 -20.16 29.61
N THR A 52 10.50 -19.02 28.92
CA THR A 52 11.18 -18.89 27.62
C THR A 52 12.63 -19.36 27.68
N TRP A 53 13.36 -19.02 28.76
CA TRP A 53 14.77 -19.39 28.94
C TRP A 53 14.99 -20.90 29.01
N ILE A 54 14.11 -21.63 29.72
CA ILE A 54 14.18 -23.09 29.84
C ILE A 54 13.96 -23.74 28.47
N LEU A 55 13.03 -23.19 27.67
CA LEU A 55 12.74 -23.70 26.33
C LEU A 55 13.91 -23.45 25.37
N LEU A 56 14.59 -22.30 25.48
CA LEU A 56 15.76 -21.95 24.66
C LEU A 56 16.98 -22.84 24.96
N GLU A 57 17.16 -23.27 26.20
CA GLU A 57 18.28 -24.14 26.62
C GLU A 57 18.11 -25.60 26.15
N ASN A 58 16.88 -26.05 25.89
CA ASN A 58 16.58 -27.41 25.45
C ASN A 58 16.51 -27.52 23.92
N PRO A 59 17.40 -28.30 23.25
CA PRO A 59 17.41 -28.45 21.80
C PRO A 59 16.07 -28.86 21.18
N GLN A 60 15.27 -29.69 21.86
CA GLN A 60 13.99 -30.17 21.33
C GLN A 60 12.90 -29.08 21.33
N THR A 61 12.95 -28.17 22.31
CA THR A 61 11.95 -27.09 22.45
C THR A 61 12.52 -25.71 22.09
N HIS A 62 13.76 -25.66 21.59
CA HIS A 62 14.45 -24.40 21.28
C HIS A 62 13.64 -23.51 20.34
N HIS A 63 13.06 -24.09 19.28
CA HIS A 63 12.25 -23.37 18.31
C HIS A 63 11.01 -22.71 18.93
N GLU A 64 10.38 -23.34 19.92
CA GLU A 64 9.26 -22.77 20.69
C GLU A 64 9.74 -21.59 21.53
N GLY A 65 10.89 -21.75 22.20
CA GLY A 65 11.55 -20.68 22.95
C GLY A 65 11.86 -19.46 22.06
N VAL A 66 12.36 -19.69 20.84
CA VAL A 66 12.61 -18.62 19.86
C VAL A 66 11.30 -17.93 19.46
N CYS A 67 10.24 -18.69 19.18
CA CYS A 67 8.94 -18.11 18.83
C CYS A 67 8.37 -17.23 19.94
N LEU A 68 8.45 -17.67 21.21
CA LEU A 68 7.99 -16.90 22.36
C LEU A 68 8.83 -15.63 22.55
N LEU A 69 10.16 -15.78 22.55
CA LEU A 69 11.09 -14.66 22.65
C LEU A 69 10.78 -13.58 21.60
N VAL A 70 10.74 -13.97 20.33
CA VAL A 70 10.50 -13.03 19.22
C VAL A 70 9.13 -12.36 19.32
N SER A 71 8.11 -13.06 19.81
CA SER A 71 6.80 -12.46 20.07
C SER A 71 6.87 -11.33 21.10
N VAL A 72 7.60 -11.52 22.19
CA VAL A 72 7.74 -10.50 23.23
C VAL A 72 8.59 -9.33 22.74
N LEU A 73 9.67 -9.61 21.99
CA LEU A 73 10.53 -8.57 21.39
C LEU A 73 9.76 -7.71 20.38
N LEU A 74 8.94 -8.32 19.52
CA LEU A 74 8.12 -7.60 18.54
C LEU A 74 7.05 -6.73 19.20
N LYS A 75 6.40 -7.22 20.27
CA LYS A 75 5.45 -6.42 21.07
C LYS A 75 6.11 -5.23 21.76
N SER A 76 7.41 -5.33 22.02
CA SER A 76 8.20 -4.29 22.71
C SER A 76 9.02 -3.44 21.74
N GLU A 77 8.80 -3.60 20.42
CA GLU A 77 9.48 -2.84 19.36
C GLU A 77 11.02 -2.94 19.42
N LEU A 78 11.55 -4.07 19.92
CA LEU A 78 12.99 -4.33 20.06
C LEU A 78 13.60 -5.07 18.87
N VAL A 79 12.77 -5.59 17.95
CA VAL A 79 13.27 -6.17 16.70
C VAL A 79 13.43 -5.04 15.69
N THR A 80 14.62 -4.85 15.16
CA THR A 80 14.91 -3.83 14.13
C THR A 80 15.21 -4.50 12.78
N PRO A 81 15.15 -3.76 11.65
CA PRO A 81 15.54 -4.28 10.34
C PRO A 81 16.96 -4.88 10.33
N GLU A 82 17.91 -4.30 11.06
CA GLU A 82 19.29 -4.79 11.16
C GLU A 82 19.35 -6.18 11.81
N ILE A 83 18.52 -6.44 12.83
CA ILE A 83 18.43 -7.77 13.44
C ILE A 83 17.93 -8.80 12.42
N ILE A 84 16.93 -8.44 11.61
CA ILE A 84 16.41 -9.33 10.56
C ILE A 84 17.50 -9.62 9.53
N GLN A 85 18.21 -8.58 9.05
CA GLN A 85 19.29 -8.74 8.07
C GLN A 85 20.42 -9.63 8.60
N ASN A 86 20.80 -9.47 9.87
CA ASN A 86 21.83 -10.29 10.50
C ASN A 86 21.42 -11.76 10.68
N LEU A 87 20.12 -12.02 10.88
CA LEU A 87 19.58 -13.37 11.08
C LEU A 87 19.11 -14.04 9.78
N LEU A 88 18.93 -13.30 8.68
CA LEU A 88 18.48 -13.84 7.41
C LEU A 88 19.42 -14.93 6.84
N PRO A 89 20.77 -14.80 6.89
CA PRO A 89 21.67 -15.85 6.44
C PRO A 89 21.53 -17.16 7.23
N TRP A 90 21.01 -17.12 8.47
CA TRP A 90 20.93 -18.29 9.33
C TRP A 90 19.98 -19.36 8.78
N VAL A 91 18.96 -18.96 8.03
CA VAL A 91 17.97 -19.85 7.40
C VAL A 91 18.65 -20.84 6.44
N ASN A 92 19.71 -20.40 5.76
CA ASN A 92 20.46 -21.18 4.79
C ASN A 92 21.81 -21.67 5.34
N SER A 93 22.01 -21.61 6.65
CA SER A 93 23.24 -22.02 7.30
C SER A 93 23.49 -23.53 7.16
N PRO A 94 24.74 -24.00 7.00
CA PRO A 94 25.06 -25.43 7.12
C PRO A 94 24.77 -25.97 8.52
N THR A 95 24.77 -25.12 9.55
CA THR A 95 24.52 -25.49 10.95
C THR A 95 23.02 -25.58 11.23
N GLU A 96 22.55 -26.75 11.67
CA GLU A 96 21.12 -27.01 11.96
C GLU A 96 20.52 -26.04 12.97
N ASN A 97 21.22 -25.77 14.08
CA ASN A 97 20.74 -24.84 15.11
C ASN A 97 20.44 -23.46 14.53
N TYR A 98 21.32 -22.93 13.66
CA TYR A 98 21.08 -21.64 13.01
C TYR A 98 19.88 -21.69 12.07
N ARG A 99 19.69 -22.78 11.31
CA ARG A 99 18.51 -22.93 10.46
C ARG A 99 17.22 -22.96 11.28
N VAL A 100 17.22 -23.70 12.39
CA VAL A 100 16.07 -23.79 13.31
C VAL A 100 15.75 -22.41 13.90
N THR A 101 16.75 -21.72 14.47
CA THR A 101 16.56 -20.39 15.05
C THR A 101 16.13 -19.36 14.00
N GLY A 102 16.80 -19.31 12.85
CA GLY A 102 16.51 -18.36 11.77
C GLY A 102 15.11 -18.58 11.18
N THR A 103 14.72 -19.84 10.94
CA THR A 103 13.39 -20.17 10.42
C THR A 103 12.29 -19.86 11.44
N ALA A 104 12.47 -20.20 12.72
CA ALA A 104 11.52 -19.88 13.78
C ALA A 104 11.36 -18.35 13.96
N PHE A 105 12.49 -17.62 13.93
CA PHE A 105 12.50 -16.17 13.99
C PHE A 105 11.69 -15.54 12.85
N LEU A 106 12.01 -15.88 11.58
CA LEU A 106 11.31 -15.32 10.43
C LEU A 106 9.85 -15.73 10.37
N ALA A 107 9.51 -16.98 10.74
CA ALA A 107 8.13 -17.43 10.84
C ALA A 107 7.34 -16.57 11.83
N GLN A 108 7.97 -16.16 12.93
CA GLN A 108 7.32 -15.33 13.94
C GLN A 108 7.23 -13.85 13.53
N VAL A 109 8.27 -13.30 12.90
CA VAL A 109 8.21 -11.96 12.28
C VAL A 109 7.09 -11.88 11.24
N LYS A 110 6.95 -12.91 10.39
CA LYS A 110 5.89 -12.98 9.37
C LYS A 110 4.48 -12.95 9.96
N LYS A 111 4.29 -13.45 11.18
CA LYS A 111 2.99 -13.40 11.90
C LYS A 111 2.67 -12.02 12.47
N HIS A 112 3.68 -11.17 12.69
CA HIS A 112 3.50 -9.82 13.23
C HIS A 112 3.30 -8.79 12.12
N LYS A 113 2.09 -8.79 11.57
CA LYS A 113 1.70 -7.99 10.39
C LYS A 113 1.93 -6.47 10.55
N LYS A 114 1.74 -5.91 11.76
CA LYS A 114 2.00 -4.48 12.03
C LYS A 114 3.48 -4.12 11.87
N PHE A 115 4.37 -4.95 12.42
CA PHE A 115 5.81 -4.73 12.29
C PHE A 115 6.27 -4.78 10.83
N LEU A 116 5.75 -5.74 10.05
CA LEU A 116 6.00 -5.79 8.62
C LEU A 116 5.47 -4.55 7.88
N LEU A 117 4.29 -4.07 8.26
CA LEU A 117 3.71 -2.84 7.69
C LEU A 117 4.66 -1.65 7.89
N ASP A 118 5.16 -1.45 9.11
CA ASP A 118 6.02 -0.31 9.44
C ASP A 118 7.35 -0.36 8.67
N ILE A 119 7.98 -1.54 8.56
CA ILE A 119 9.18 -1.74 7.74
C ILE A 119 8.93 -1.38 6.28
N LEU A 120 7.85 -1.90 5.71
CA LEU A 120 7.57 -1.72 4.29
C LEU A 120 7.18 -0.28 3.96
N ILE A 121 6.48 0.43 4.85
CA ILE A 121 6.22 1.87 4.71
C ILE A 121 7.53 2.66 4.76
N GLY A 122 8.45 2.28 5.66
CA GLY A 122 9.79 2.87 5.70
C GLY A 122 10.53 2.74 4.36
N ALA A 123 10.46 1.57 3.74
CA ALA A 123 11.10 1.30 2.45
C ALA A 123 10.49 2.08 1.26
N LEU A 124 9.25 2.56 1.37
CA LEU A 124 8.68 3.46 0.35
C LEU A 124 9.33 4.85 0.33
N HIS A 125 10.07 5.23 1.38
CA HIS A 125 10.81 6.49 1.44
C HIS A 125 12.23 6.36 0.87
N ASP A 126 12.59 5.20 0.29
CA ASP A 126 13.88 5.00 -0.35
C ASP A 126 13.96 5.81 -1.66
N ILE A 127 14.65 6.95 -1.61
CA ILE A 127 14.83 7.84 -2.76
C ILE A 127 15.85 7.32 -3.79
N PHE A 128 16.54 6.21 -3.50
CA PHE A 128 17.66 5.73 -4.31
C PHE A 128 17.32 4.52 -5.18
N SER A 129 16.17 3.85 -4.95
CA SER A 129 15.82 2.63 -5.70
C SER A 129 14.32 2.47 -5.95
N SER A 130 13.91 2.67 -7.20
CA SER A 130 12.55 2.34 -7.68
C SER A 130 12.24 0.84 -7.54
N GLU A 131 13.23 -0.03 -7.68
CA GLU A 131 13.08 -1.48 -7.49
C GLU A 131 12.69 -1.81 -6.04
N VAL A 132 13.37 -1.19 -5.07
CA VAL A 132 13.06 -1.37 -3.64
C VAL A 132 11.66 -0.85 -3.33
N ILE A 133 11.29 0.32 -3.84
CA ILE A 133 9.93 0.87 -3.69
C ILE A 133 8.91 -0.11 -4.27
N GLY A 134 9.11 -0.57 -5.50
CA GLY A 134 8.19 -1.45 -6.21
C GLY A 134 7.99 -2.80 -5.51
N GLU A 135 9.07 -3.44 -5.06
CA GLU A 135 8.98 -4.68 -4.28
C GLU A 135 8.32 -4.45 -2.91
N SER A 136 8.60 -3.33 -2.26
CA SER A 136 7.96 -2.94 -1.00
C SER A 136 6.46 -2.74 -1.17
N MET A 137 6.03 -2.08 -2.25
CA MET A 137 4.62 -1.92 -2.59
C MET A 137 3.92 -3.26 -2.87
N LYS A 138 4.56 -4.18 -3.60
CA LYS A 138 4.02 -5.53 -3.84
C LYS A 138 3.87 -6.33 -2.54
N ALA A 139 4.85 -6.21 -1.64
CA ALA A 139 4.79 -6.81 -0.31
C ALA A 139 3.66 -6.19 0.54
N LEU A 140 3.52 -4.86 0.52
CA LEU A 140 2.41 -4.15 1.18
C LEU A 140 1.06 -4.63 0.69
N ALA A 141 0.88 -4.83 -0.62
CA ALA A 141 -0.37 -5.32 -1.17
C ALA A 141 -0.76 -6.70 -0.61
N LYS A 142 0.23 -7.56 -0.31
CA LYS A 142 -0.01 -8.86 0.35
C LYS A 142 -0.33 -8.68 1.84
N VAL A 143 0.42 -7.84 2.55
CA VAL A 143 0.23 -7.60 3.99
C VAL A 143 -1.11 -6.91 4.27
N LEU A 144 -1.50 -5.91 3.49
CA LEU A 144 -2.73 -5.13 3.71
C LEU A 144 -4.00 -5.96 3.51
N LYS A 145 -4.02 -6.89 2.55
CA LYS A 145 -5.15 -7.83 2.34
C LYS A 145 -5.42 -8.71 3.56
N GLU A 146 -4.41 -8.88 4.39
CA GLU A 146 -4.41 -9.72 5.57
C GLU A 146 -4.73 -8.92 6.86
N LEU A 147 -4.91 -7.61 6.77
CA LEU A 147 -5.14 -6.71 7.89
C LEU A 147 -6.59 -6.22 7.94
N LYS A 148 -7.03 -5.78 9.12
CA LYS A 148 -8.27 -5.01 9.30
C LYS A 148 -7.94 -3.53 9.43
N GLU A 149 -8.91 -2.66 9.19
CA GLU A 149 -8.77 -1.19 9.31
C GLU A 149 -8.06 -0.76 10.61
N LYS A 150 -8.43 -1.40 11.74
CA LYS A 150 -7.87 -1.09 13.06
C LYS A 150 -6.38 -1.42 13.19
N ASP A 151 -5.89 -2.41 12.43
CA ASP A 151 -4.53 -2.92 12.55
C ASP A 151 -3.53 -2.00 11.83
N ILE A 152 -3.99 -1.28 10.79
CA ILE A 152 -3.21 -0.27 10.05
C ILE A 152 -3.00 0.99 10.91
N GLY A 153 -3.95 1.29 11.81
CA GLY A 153 -3.79 2.39 12.76
C GLY A 153 -3.66 3.74 12.07
N SER A 154 -2.74 4.59 12.56
CA SER A 154 -2.44 5.92 12.02
C SER A 154 -1.73 5.88 10.66
N SER A 155 -0.97 4.81 10.39
CA SER A 155 -0.19 4.63 9.16
C SER A 155 -1.06 4.62 7.90
N PHE A 156 -2.38 4.48 8.04
CA PHE A 156 -3.34 4.57 6.93
C PHE A 156 -3.22 5.90 6.16
N ARG A 157 -3.05 7.02 6.87
CA ARG A 157 -2.94 8.35 6.25
C ARG A 157 -1.67 8.46 5.43
N ASP A 158 -0.54 8.18 6.05
CA ASP A 158 0.78 8.34 5.44
C ASP A 158 0.91 7.42 4.22
N LEU A 159 0.46 6.18 4.36
CA LEU A 159 0.41 5.21 3.27
C LEU A 159 -0.48 5.68 2.11
N THR A 160 -1.67 6.22 2.40
CA THR A 160 -2.59 6.73 1.36
C THR A 160 -1.94 7.88 0.58
N GLN A 161 -1.32 8.83 1.28
CA GLN A 161 -0.67 9.98 0.65
C GLN A 161 0.51 9.54 -0.21
N GLN A 162 1.34 8.64 0.33
CA GLN A 162 2.52 8.15 -0.37
C GLN A 162 2.14 7.34 -1.61
N ILE A 163 1.15 6.45 -1.56
CA ILE A 163 0.73 5.69 -2.75
C ILE A 163 0.28 6.62 -3.88
N ARG A 164 -0.43 7.71 -3.56
CA ARG A 164 -0.95 8.65 -4.56
C ARG A 164 0.16 9.36 -5.33
N THR A 165 1.36 9.53 -4.77
CA THR A 165 2.46 10.18 -5.50
C THR A 165 2.96 9.36 -6.69
N TYR A 166 2.63 8.06 -6.73
CA TYR A 166 3.05 7.15 -7.80
C TYR A 166 1.98 6.94 -8.88
N PHE A 167 0.82 7.60 -8.80
CA PHE A 167 -0.17 7.50 -9.88
C PHE A 167 0.33 8.10 -11.19
N ASP A 168 1.12 9.16 -11.06
CA ASP A 168 1.76 9.86 -12.16
C ASP A 168 3.28 9.55 -12.23
N ASP A 169 3.71 8.33 -11.86
CA ASP A 169 5.11 7.86 -12.00
C ASP A 169 5.44 7.37 -13.42
N GLU A 170 6.65 7.62 -13.93
CA GLU A 170 7.06 7.19 -15.28
C GLU A 170 7.15 5.67 -15.42
N ASP A 171 7.42 4.95 -14.33
CA ASP A 171 7.47 3.50 -14.30
C ASP A 171 6.06 2.89 -14.24
N ASP A 172 5.65 2.25 -15.34
CA ASP A 172 4.38 1.54 -15.44
C ASP A 172 4.16 0.52 -14.32
N ALA A 173 5.22 -0.14 -13.84
CA ALA A 173 5.13 -1.12 -12.76
C ALA A 173 4.81 -0.44 -11.43
N LEU A 174 5.40 0.74 -11.15
CA LEU A 174 5.08 1.54 -9.97
C LEU A 174 3.64 2.06 -10.03
N ARG A 175 3.21 2.65 -11.16
CA ARG A 175 1.82 3.09 -11.36
C ARG A 175 0.83 1.94 -11.12
N SER A 176 1.10 0.78 -11.72
CA SER A 176 0.25 -0.41 -11.61
C SER A 176 0.05 -0.85 -10.16
N VAL A 177 1.14 -0.99 -9.39
CA VAL A 177 1.05 -1.44 -8.00
C VAL A 177 0.46 -0.34 -7.11
N ALA A 178 0.71 0.95 -7.40
CA ALA A 178 0.11 2.06 -6.68
C ALA A 178 -1.42 2.06 -6.81
N PHE A 179 -1.96 1.87 -8.02
CA PHE A 179 -3.40 1.74 -8.21
C PHE A 179 -3.95 0.56 -7.40
N VAL A 180 -3.32 -0.62 -7.47
CA VAL A 180 -3.74 -1.81 -6.71
C VAL A 180 -3.77 -1.52 -5.21
N LEU A 181 -2.74 -0.88 -4.67
CA LEU A 181 -2.67 -0.53 -3.25
C LEU A 181 -3.78 0.45 -2.84
N PHE A 182 -4.05 1.47 -3.66
CA PHE A 182 -5.13 2.42 -3.38
C PHE A 182 -6.51 1.74 -3.38
N GLY A 183 -6.73 0.78 -4.28
CA GLY A 183 -7.94 -0.05 -4.29
C GLY A 183 -8.07 -0.92 -3.03
N ILE A 184 -6.96 -1.50 -2.54
CA ILE A 184 -6.94 -2.24 -1.27
C ILE A 184 -7.29 -1.31 -0.09
N LEU A 185 -6.75 -0.09 -0.07
CA LEU A 185 -7.10 0.91 0.94
C LEU A 185 -8.58 1.29 0.90
N ALA A 186 -9.17 1.40 -0.31
CA ALA A 186 -10.60 1.64 -0.47
C ALA A 186 -11.44 0.52 0.17
N GLN A 187 -11.07 -0.75 -0.02
CA GLN A 187 -11.74 -1.90 0.59
C GLN A 187 -11.59 -1.95 2.12
N LEU A 188 -10.41 -1.56 2.62
CA LEU A 188 -10.09 -1.55 4.05
C LEU A 188 -10.76 -0.39 4.80
N THR A 189 -11.10 0.68 4.10
CA THR A 189 -11.73 1.86 4.69
C THR A 189 -13.09 1.52 5.32
N LYS A 190 -13.25 1.77 6.62
CA LYS A 190 -14.55 1.75 7.32
C LYS A 190 -14.79 3.09 8.01
N LYS A 191 -15.56 3.10 9.09
CA LYS A 191 -16.11 4.32 9.71
C LYS A 191 -15.02 5.31 10.14
N LYS A 192 -13.88 4.83 10.64
CA LYS A 192 -12.81 5.71 11.15
C LYS A 192 -12.19 6.53 10.02
N TRP A 193 -11.86 5.88 8.90
CA TRP A 193 -11.14 6.53 7.80
C TRP A 193 -12.03 7.02 6.66
N LYS A 194 -13.33 6.72 6.66
CA LYS A 194 -14.26 7.05 5.56
C LYS A 194 -14.19 8.51 5.10
N ALA A 195 -14.30 9.46 6.03
CA ALA A 195 -14.31 10.88 5.66
C ALA A 195 -12.98 11.32 5.03
N TYR A 196 -11.87 10.86 5.60
CA TYR A 196 -10.54 11.14 5.09
C TYR A 196 -10.31 10.49 3.72
N PHE A 197 -10.61 9.20 3.58
CA PHE A 197 -10.39 8.49 2.32
C PHE A 197 -11.31 9.00 1.21
N THR A 198 -12.55 9.41 1.53
CA THR A 198 -13.41 10.11 0.58
C THR A 198 -12.74 11.36 0.01
N GLU A 199 -12.07 12.14 0.85
CA GLU A 199 -11.34 13.33 0.41
C GLU A 199 -10.13 12.96 -0.47
N GLU A 200 -9.38 11.92 -0.11
CA GLU A 200 -8.26 11.45 -0.93
C GLU A 200 -8.72 10.89 -2.29
N VAL A 201 -9.87 10.23 -2.36
CA VAL A 201 -10.51 9.83 -3.63
C VAL A 201 -10.88 11.06 -4.46
N ARG A 202 -11.49 12.08 -3.85
CA ARG A 202 -11.81 13.35 -4.55
C ARG A 202 -10.58 14.10 -5.05
N LYS A 203 -9.43 13.96 -4.41
CA LYS A 203 -8.18 14.53 -4.92
C LYS A 203 -7.54 13.71 -6.04
N SER A 204 -7.97 12.46 -6.24
CA SER A 204 -7.34 11.52 -7.18
C SER A 204 -8.24 11.15 -8.35
N TRP A 205 -9.52 11.50 -8.31
CA TRP A 205 -10.50 10.98 -9.27
C TRP A 205 -10.25 11.40 -10.71
N VAL A 206 -9.69 12.59 -10.95
CA VAL A 206 -9.28 13.03 -12.30
C VAL A 206 -8.16 12.14 -12.81
N THR A 207 -7.12 11.93 -12.01
CA THR A 207 -6.02 10.99 -12.32
C THR A 207 -6.57 9.59 -12.63
N LEU A 208 -7.48 9.08 -11.80
CA LEU A 208 -8.10 7.78 -12.03
C LEU A 208 -8.89 7.75 -13.36
N LEU A 209 -9.65 8.79 -13.69
CA LEU A 209 -10.40 8.87 -14.96
C LEU A 209 -9.50 8.94 -16.19
N LEU A 210 -8.35 9.64 -16.09
CA LEU A 210 -7.38 9.74 -17.18
C LEU A 210 -6.64 8.41 -17.39
N HIS A 211 -6.20 7.78 -16.30
CA HIS A 211 -5.50 6.49 -16.35
C HIS A 211 -6.41 5.28 -16.65
N LEU A 212 -7.73 5.46 -16.82
CA LEU A 212 -8.55 4.45 -17.50
C LEU A 212 -8.06 4.21 -18.94
N GLN A 213 -7.42 5.21 -19.55
CA GLN A 213 -6.81 5.16 -20.88
C GLN A 213 -5.27 5.18 -20.77
N ASP A 214 -4.69 4.61 -19.70
CA ASP A 214 -3.23 4.54 -19.55
C ASP A 214 -2.60 3.89 -20.80
N PRO A 215 -1.46 4.41 -21.32
CA PRO A 215 -0.76 3.83 -22.45
C PRO A 215 -0.39 2.35 -22.26
N ASN A 216 -0.17 1.92 -21.02
CA ASN A 216 0.05 0.53 -20.68
C ASN A 216 -1.29 -0.17 -20.34
N PRO A 217 -1.71 -1.20 -21.12
CA PRO A 217 -2.99 -1.87 -20.89
C PRO A 217 -3.13 -2.53 -19.51
N GLN A 218 -2.02 -2.99 -18.91
CA GLN A 218 -2.05 -3.58 -17.57
C GLN A 218 -2.34 -2.51 -16.51
N VAL A 219 -1.74 -1.32 -16.65
CA VAL A 219 -1.98 -0.19 -15.76
C VAL A 219 -3.43 0.28 -15.89
N SER A 220 -3.93 0.43 -17.12
CA SER A 220 -5.34 0.76 -17.39
C SER A 220 -6.30 -0.22 -16.71
N MET A 221 -6.05 -1.53 -16.85
CA MET A 221 -6.86 -2.56 -16.19
C MET A 221 -6.82 -2.46 -14.66
N LYS A 222 -5.65 -2.20 -14.06
CA LYS A 222 -5.55 -2.00 -12.60
C LYS A 222 -6.25 -0.72 -12.15
N CYS A 223 -6.10 0.36 -12.89
CA CYS A 223 -6.78 1.62 -12.64
C CYS A 223 -8.30 1.45 -12.69
N ARG A 224 -8.82 0.74 -13.70
CA ARG A 224 -10.25 0.39 -13.85
C ARG A 224 -10.81 -0.30 -12.61
N ALA A 225 -10.14 -1.35 -12.15
CA ALA A 225 -10.53 -2.08 -10.94
C ALA A 225 -10.49 -1.19 -9.70
N THR A 226 -9.46 -0.35 -9.56
CA THR A 226 -9.34 0.60 -8.44
C THR A 226 -10.42 1.68 -8.48
N PHE A 227 -10.74 2.21 -9.66
CA PHE A 227 -11.80 3.19 -9.84
C PHE A 227 -13.16 2.62 -9.41
N HIS A 228 -13.47 1.37 -9.75
CA HIS A 228 -14.67 0.68 -9.26
C HIS A 228 -14.75 0.65 -7.73
N LEU A 229 -13.64 0.30 -7.07
CA LEU A 229 -13.55 0.25 -5.60
C LEU A 229 -13.65 1.64 -4.95
N CYS A 230 -13.16 2.67 -5.63
CA CYS A 230 -13.21 4.06 -5.16
C CYS A 230 -14.55 4.76 -5.45
N PHE A 231 -15.33 4.28 -6.42
CA PHE A 231 -16.56 4.93 -6.85
C PHE A 231 -17.58 5.23 -5.73
N PRO A 232 -17.82 4.31 -4.76
CA PRO A 232 -18.74 4.57 -3.64
C PRO A 232 -18.36 5.79 -2.77
N PHE A 233 -17.11 6.23 -2.82
CA PHE A 233 -16.61 7.38 -2.06
C PHE A 233 -16.89 8.72 -2.73
N LEU A 234 -17.19 8.74 -4.04
CA LEU A 234 -17.52 9.97 -4.78
C LEU A 234 -18.94 10.49 -4.47
N GLY A 235 -19.78 9.67 -3.85
CA GLY A 235 -21.16 10.05 -3.50
C GLY A 235 -22.15 9.99 -4.67
N LEU A 236 -21.74 9.50 -5.84
CA LEU A 236 -22.53 9.41 -7.07
C LEU A 236 -23.43 8.17 -7.11
N LYS A 237 -24.24 7.95 -6.06
CA LYS A 237 -24.98 6.68 -5.86
C LYS A 237 -25.89 6.29 -7.01
N ARG A 238 -26.51 7.27 -7.69
CA ARG A 238 -27.42 7.04 -8.82
C ARG A 238 -26.71 6.44 -10.04
N LEU A 239 -25.40 6.63 -10.16
CA LEU A 239 -24.58 6.06 -11.23
C LEU A 239 -24.06 4.66 -10.91
N GLN A 240 -24.17 4.16 -9.68
CA GLN A 240 -23.53 2.89 -9.28
C GLN A 240 -23.91 1.71 -10.19
N HIS A 241 -25.18 1.62 -10.61
CA HIS A 241 -25.63 0.55 -11.51
C HIS A 241 -24.99 0.65 -12.90
N MET A 242 -24.92 1.86 -13.45
CA MET A 242 -24.29 2.15 -14.73
C MET A 242 -22.77 1.91 -14.69
N ILE A 243 -22.11 2.30 -13.59
CA ILE A 243 -20.70 2.00 -13.35
C ILE A 243 -20.45 0.50 -13.30
N ASN A 244 -21.30 -0.27 -12.62
CA ASN A 244 -21.14 -1.72 -12.57
C ASN A 244 -21.27 -2.35 -13.97
N LYS A 245 -22.10 -1.79 -14.85
CA LYS A 245 -22.20 -2.21 -16.26
C LYS A 245 -20.94 -1.85 -17.05
N HIS A 246 -20.46 -0.62 -16.93
CA HIS A 246 -19.26 -0.13 -17.62
C HIS A 246 -17.97 -0.78 -17.13
N LEU A 247 -17.92 -1.21 -15.87
CA LEU A 247 -16.71 -1.75 -15.22
C LEU A 247 -16.76 -3.27 -15.01
N ASP A 248 -17.70 -3.98 -15.65
CA ASP A 248 -17.71 -5.45 -15.64
C ASP A 248 -16.50 -6.00 -16.41
N ASP A 249 -15.81 -6.98 -15.82
CA ASP A 249 -14.54 -7.56 -16.32
C ASP A 249 -14.70 -8.24 -17.70
N THR A 250 -15.94 -8.49 -18.13
CA THR A 250 -16.28 -9.12 -19.42
C THR A 250 -16.56 -8.12 -20.54
N ALA A 251 -16.73 -6.83 -20.24
CA ALA A 251 -17.02 -5.79 -21.21
C ALA A 251 -15.75 -5.04 -21.63
N GLU A 252 -15.61 -4.81 -22.94
CA GLU A 252 -14.66 -3.85 -23.49
C GLU A 252 -15.05 -2.46 -22.97
N LEU A 253 -14.20 -1.87 -22.12
CA LEU A 253 -14.47 -0.57 -21.54
C LEU A 253 -14.49 0.47 -22.67
N ASN A 254 -15.53 1.31 -22.70
CA ASN A 254 -15.50 2.56 -23.45
C ASN A 254 -15.30 3.73 -22.46
N PRO A 255 -14.05 4.18 -22.24
CA PRO A 255 -13.77 5.24 -21.28
C PRO A 255 -14.49 6.55 -21.61
N THR A 256 -14.69 6.84 -22.89
CA THR A 256 -15.40 8.04 -23.36
C THR A 256 -16.88 8.01 -22.98
N GLU A 257 -17.57 6.91 -23.24
CA GLU A 257 -18.99 6.76 -22.86
C GLU A 257 -19.18 6.89 -21.33
N LEU A 258 -18.28 6.26 -20.56
CA LEU A 258 -18.26 6.40 -19.11
C LEU A 258 -18.04 7.86 -18.65
N GLN A 259 -17.10 8.57 -19.27
CA GLN A 259 -16.81 9.97 -18.97
C GLN A 259 -18.01 10.88 -19.30
N GLU A 260 -18.66 10.67 -20.44
CA GLU A 260 -19.88 11.38 -20.82
C GLU A 260 -21.02 11.15 -19.82
N ASP A 261 -21.26 9.91 -19.45
CA ASP A 261 -22.28 9.53 -18.47
C ASP A 261 -22.06 10.19 -17.11
N ILE A 262 -20.81 10.22 -16.64
CA ILE A 262 -20.43 10.93 -15.41
C ILE A 262 -20.68 12.42 -15.55
N CYS A 263 -20.20 13.06 -16.63
CA CYS A 263 -20.35 14.50 -16.86
C CYS A 263 -21.82 14.90 -16.93
N ARG A 264 -22.64 14.15 -17.68
CA ARG A 264 -24.09 14.36 -17.81
C ARG A 264 -24.81 14.28 -16.49
N HIS A 265 -24.39 13.38 -15.61
CA HIS A 265 -24.96 13.26 -14.28
C HIS A 265 -24.54 14.42 -13.36
N LEU A 266 -23.25 14.76 -13.36
CA LEU A 266 -22.72 15.85 -12.54
C LEU A 266 -23.31 17.20 -12.94
N ALA A 267 -23.51 17.45 -14.23
CA ALA A 267 -24.17 18.66 -14.72
C ALA A 267 -25.58 18.86 -14.13
N LYS A 268 -26.30 17.75 -13.90
CA LYS A 268 -27.67 17.78 -13.35
C LYS A 268 -27.71 17.83 -11.82
N GLU A 269 -26.80 17.12 -11.16
CA GLU A 269 -26.93 16.81 -9.72
C GLU A 269 -25.83 17.44 -8.85
N ASN A 270 -24.68 17.78 -9.42
CA ASN A 270 -23.53 18.28 -8.66
C ASN A 270 -22.58 19.14 -9.52
N LEU A 271 -23.01 20.37 -9.80
CA LEU A 271 -22.25 21.30 -10.64
C LEU A 271 -20.90 21.69 -10.02
N GLU A 272 -20.81 21.78 -8.69
CA GLU A 272 -19.55 22.09 -7.99
C GLU A 272 -18.48 21.03 -8.31
N LEU A 273 -18.84 19.75 -8.19
CA LEU A 273 -17.93 18.65 -8.52
C LEU A 273 -17.56 18.60 -10.01
N LEU A 274 -18.49 18.99 -10.91
CA LEU A 274 -18.17 19.13 -12.34
C LEU A 274 -17.16 20.26 -12.61
N GLN A 275 -17.28 21.39 -11.90
CA GLN A 275 -16.33 22.49 -12.03
C GLN A 275 -14.94 22.12 -11.51
N ASP A 276 -14.88 21.40 -10.40
CA ASP A 276 -13.62 20.91 -9.84
C ASP A 276 -12.98 19.84 -10.74
N LEU A 277 -13.79 18.98 -11.37
CA LEU A 277 -13.34 18.07 -12.44
C LEU A 277 -12.65 18.84 -13.55
N TYR A 278 -13.32 19.87 -14.06
CA TYR A 278 -12.83 20.66 -15.18
C TYR A 278 -11.50 21.36 -14.85
N LYS A 279 -11.44 22.08 -13.72
CA LYS A 279 -10.24 22.79 -13.28
C LYS A 279 -9.06 21.83 -13.12
N THR A 280 -9.29 20.69 -12.49
CA THR A 280 -8.24 19.68 -12.26
C THR A 280 -7.83 19.01 -13.57
N THR A 281 -8.76 18.75 -14.48
CA THR A 281 -8.44 18.18 -15.81
C THR A 281 -7.51 19.09 -16.60
N LEU A 282 -7.70 20.41 -16.52
CA LEU A 282 -6.82 21.37 -17.21
C LEU A 282 -5.37 21.34 -16.70
N THR A 283 -5.11 20.95 -15.45
CA THR A 283 -3.73 20.85 -14.96
C THR A 283 -2.95 19.73 -15.65
N TYR A 284 -3.65 18.70 -16.14
CA TYR A 284 -3.05 17.57 -16.86
C TYR A 284 -2.65 17.90 -18.31
N PHE A 285 -2.96 19.09 -18.81
CA PHE A 285 -2.44 19.57 -20.11
C PHE A 285 -0.92 19.78 -20.08
N TYR A 286 -0.32 19.82 -18.89
CA TYR A 286 1.11 19.95 -18.67
C TYR A 286 1.77 18.65 -18.17
N SER A 287 1.06 17.52 -18.24
CA SER A 287 1.63 16.21 -17.91
C SER A 287 2.84 15.91 -18.79
N SER A 288 3.84 15.20 -18.25
CA SER A 288 4.99 14.72 -19.01
C SER A 288 4.58 13.74 -20.13
N TRP A 289 3.44 13.07 -20.01
CA TRP A 289 2.99 12.06 -20.98
C TRP A 289 1.98 12.57 -21.99
N GLU A 290 2.29 12.36 -23.26
CA GLU A 290 1.42 12.73 -24.37
C GLU A 290 0.04 12.04 -24.31
N GLY A 291 -0.03 10.77 -23.93
CA GLY A 291 -1.30 10.03 -23.83
C GLY A 291 -2.24 10.65 -22.79
N ILE A 292 -1.70 11.07 -21.63
CA ILE A 292 -2.47 11.71 -20.58
C ILE A 292 -2.85 13.15 -20.96
N ARG A 293 -1.96 13.90 -21.62
CA ARG A 293 -2.31 15.22 -22.18
C ARG A 293 -3.48 15.12 -23.18
N ALA A 294 -3.42 14.15 -24.10
CA ALA A 294 -4.49 13.89 -25.07
C ALA A 294 -5.80 13.46 -24.38
N ALA A 295 -5.75 12.56 -23.41
CA ALA A 295 -6.91 12.13 -22.65
C ALA A 295 -7.55 13.28 -21.85
N ALA A 296 -6.72 14.15 -21.26
CA ALA A 296 -7.17 15.34 -20.54
C ALA A 296 -7.86 16.35 -21.47
N ALA A 297 -7.30 16.56 -22.67
CA ALA A 297 -7.93 17.41 -23.67
C ALA A 297 -9.33 16.89 -24.05
N LYS A 298 -9.45 15.59 -24.35
CA LYS A 298 -10.74 14.95 -24.64
C LYS A 298 -11.74 15.10 -23.50
N LEU A 299 -11.32 14.79 -22.27
CA LEU A 299 -12.17 14.91 -21.10
C LEU A 299 -12.64 16.36 -20.88
N ALA A 300 -11.77 17.35 -21.09
CA ALA A 300 -12.14 18.76 -20.99
C ALA A 300 -13.18 19.17 -22.06
N GLY A 301 -13.09 18.61 -23.27
CA GLY A 301 -14.10 18.75 -24.32
C GLY A 301 -15.46 18.19 -23.89
N ILE A 302 -15.49 16.93 -23.43
CA ILE A 302 -16.70 16.24 -22.93
C ILE A 302 -17.37 17.03 -21.80
N ILE A 303 -16.59 17.57 -20.87
CA ILE A 303 -17.13 18.38 -19.77
C ILE A 303 -17.78 19.65 -20.31
N LEU A 304 -17.14 20.35 -21.25
CA LEU A 304 -17.66 21.59 -21.83
C LEU A 304 -19.00 21.38 -22.53
N GLU A 305 -19.21 20.24 -23.20
CA GLU A 305 -20.48 19.89 -23.84
C GLU A 305 -21.64 19.83 -22.85
N HIS A 306 -21.37 19.36 -21.63
CA HIS A 306 -22.38 19.12 -20.59
C HIS A 306 -22.58 20.30 -19.61
N ILE A 307 -21.78 21.37 -19.71
CA ILE A 307 -22.02 22.60 -18.93
C ILE A 307 -23.15 23.40 -19.58
N ASP A 308 -24.33 23.41 -18.96
CA ASP A 308 -25.59 23.90 -19.55
C ASP A 308 -25.92 25.38 -19.20
N ILE A 309 -25.20 26.00 -18.25
CA ILE A 309 -25.44 27.41 -17.91
C ILE A 309 -24.76 28.27 -18.99
N TYR A 310 -25.56 28.85 -19.90
CA TYR A 310 -25.10 29.67 -21.05
C TYR A 310 -23.92 30.61 -20.72
N LEU A 311 -24.01 31.37 -19.61
CA LEU A 311 -22.93 32.29 -19.18
C LEU A 311 -21.65 31.56 -18.74
N MET A 312 -21.78 30.42 -18.05
CA MET A 312 -20.62 29.61 -17.68
C MET A 312 -20.03 28.89 -18.89
N LYS A 313 -20.85 28.35 -19.78
CA LYS A 313 -20.38 27.68 -20.99
C LYS A 313 -19.51 28.62 -21.84
N TRP A 314 -19.92 29.88 -22.01
CA TRP A 314 -19.13 30.89 -22.73
C TRP A 314 -17.76 31.15 -22.09
N LEU A 315 -17.73 31.37 -20.77
CA LEU A 315 -16.47 31.58 -20.03
C LEU A 315 -15.55 30.37 -20.13
N TYR A 316 -16.07 29.17 -19.85
CA TYR A 316 -15.30 27.94 -19.86
C TYR A 316 -14.80 27.61 -21.27
N ARG A 317 -15.60 27.87 -22.31
CA ARG A 317 -15.20 27.78 -23.72
C ARG A 317 -14.02 28.67 -24.04
N GLY A 318 -14.07 29.95 -23.64
CA GLY A 318 -12.96 30.89 -23.85
C GLY A 318 -11.67 30.45 -23.16
N TYR A 319 -11.76 29.98 -21.91
CA TYR A 319 -10.62 29.41 -21.19
C TYR A 319 -10.09 28.14 -21.87
N LEU A 320 -10.96 27.19 -22.24
CA LEU A 320 -10.55 25.94 -22.87
C LEU A 320 -9.79 26.20 -24.17
N LEU A 321 -10.33 27.06 -25.03
CA LEU A 321 -9.69 27.44 -26.30
C LEU A 321 -8.29 28.04 -26.09
N LYS A 322 -8.07 28.79 -25.00
CA LYS A 322 -6.74 29.31 -24.68
C LYS A 322 -5.77 28.19 -24.36
N TYR A 323 -6.17 27.19 -23.57
CA TYR A 323 -5.32 26.04 -23.23
C TYR A 323 -5.13 25.09 -24.42
N LEU A 324 -6.16 24.79 -25.21
CA LEU A 324 -6.06 23.93 -26.39
C LEU A 324 -5.13 24.52 -27.46
N ARG A 325 -5.08 25.85 -27.63
CA ARG A 325 -4.11 26.51 -28.52
C ARG A 325 -2.65 26.30 -28.11
N VAL A 326 -2.39 26.03 -26.83
CA VAL A 326 -1.06 25.61 -26.37
C VAL A 326 -0.79 24.18 -26.85
N LEU A 327 -1.77 23.28 -26.74
CA LEU A 327 -1.68 21.89 -27.19
C LEU A 327 -1.61 21.73 -28.72
N GLU A 328 -2.14 22.67 -29.51
CA GLU A 328 -1.90 22.70 -30.98
C GLU A 328 -0.41 22.82 -31.34
N LYS A 329 0.43 23.27 -30.40
CA LYS A 329 1.88 23.38 -30.55
C LYS A 329 2.63 22.32 -29.73
N ASP A 330 1.93 21.31 -29.22
CA ASP A 330 2.52 20.22 -28.43
C ASP A 330 3.56 19.45 -29.25
N PRO A 331 4.66 18.95 -28.68
CA PRO A 331 5.62 18.13 -29.43
C PRO A 331 5.01 16.84 -30.02
N SER A 332 3.91 16.33 -29.45
CA SER A 332 3.26 15.10 -29.90
C SER A 332 2.21 15.36 -30.99
N PRO A 333 2.33 14.73 -32.18
CA PRO A 333 1.31 14.84 -33.23
C PRO A 333 -0.06 14.34 -32.78
N THR A 334 -0.13 13.34 -31.90
CA THR A 334 -1.39 12.82 -31.36
C THR A 334 -2.10 13.87 -30.51
N VAL A 335 -1.35 14.59 -29.67
CA VAL A 335 -1.91 15.67 -28.84
C VAL A 335 -2.36 16.85 -29.70
N GLN A 336 -1.56 17.22 -30.70
CA GLN A 336 -1.94 18.28 -31.66
C GLN A 336 -3.25 17.95 -32.37
N LEU A 337 -3.38 16.72 -32.91
CA LEU A 337 -4.57 16.28 -33.62
C LEU A 337 -5.82 16.39 -32.73
N VAL A 338 -5.76 15.85 -31.52
CA VAL A 338 -6.86 15.91 -30.54
C VAL A 338 -7.22 17.35 -30.21
N ALA A 339 -6.23 18.22 -30.01
CA ALA A 339 -6.48 19.63 -29.72
C ALA A 339 -7.19 20.33 -30.89
N THR A 340 -6.75 20.08 -32.13
CA THR A 340 -7.35 20.65 -33.34
C THR A 340 -8.79 20.16 -33.56
N GLU A 341 -9.06 18.88 -33.36
CA GLU A 341 -10.41 18.29 -33.43
C GLU A 341 -11.36 18.99 -32.44
N ILE A 342 -10.98 19.06 -31.17
CA ILE A 342 -11.81 19.68 -30.13
C ILE A 342 -11.99 21.18 -30.39
N ILE A 343 -10.97 21.89 -30.87
CA ILE A 343 -11.10 23.30 -31.26
C ILE A 343 -12.10 23.47 -32.41
N SER A 344 -12.07 22.57 -33.39
CA SER A 344 -13.01 22.57 -34.51
C SER A 344 -14.44 22.37 -34.01
N ASP A 345 -14.67 21.39 -33.15
CA ASP A 345 -15.99 21.07 -32.59
C ASP A 345 -16.54 22.22 -31.73
N ILE A 346 -15.67 22.83 -30.91
CA ILE A 346 -16.03 24.02 -30.13
C ILE A 346 -16.43 25.18 -31.04
N ARG A 347 -15.78 25.34 -32.20
CA ARG A 347 -16.10 26.43 -33.14
C ARG A 347 -17.39 26.15 -33.91
N SER A 348 -17.56 24.94 -34.43
CA SER A 348 -18.74 24.54 -35.22
C SER A 348 -20.02 24.55 -34.35
N GLY A 349 -19.94 24.09 -33.10
CA GLY A 349 -21.06 24.12 -32.15
C GLY A 349 -21.49 25.52 -31.69
N GLY A 350 -20.75 26.58 -32.05
CA GLY A 350 -21.11 27.96 -31.73
C GLY A 350 -21.71 28.77 -32.89
N VAL A 351 -21.88 28.19 -34.08
CA VAL A 351 -22.41 28.89 -35.27
C VAL A 351 -23.95 28.79 -35.36
N LEU A 352 -24.61 28.06 -34.44
CA LEU A 352 -26.06 27.86 -34.42
C LEU A 352 -26.80 28.67 -33.35
N GLU A 353 -26.12 29.57 -32.63
CA GLU A 353 -26.71 30.44 -31.60
C GLU A 353 -26.29 31.92 -31.78
N GLU A 354 -26.38 32.44 -33.01
CA GLU A 354 -26.39 33.90 -33.28
C GLU A 354 -27.77 34.37 -33.71
#